data_AF-A0A934E4U4-F1
#
_entry.id   AF-A0A934E4U4-F1
#
_cell.length_a   1.000
_cell.length_b   1.000
_cell.length_c   1.000
_cell.angle_alpha   90.00
_cell.angle_beta   90.00
_cell.angle_gamma   90.00
#
_symmetry.space_group_name_H-M   'P 1'
#
loop_
_entity.id
_entity.type
_entity.pdbx_description
1 polymer ?
#
loop_
_entity_poly.entity_id
_entity_poly.type
_entity_poly.pdbx_seq_one_letter_code
_entity_poly.pdbx_strand_id
1 'polypeptide(L)'
;MEHVNRLRSCEFGCARAVFDIFKRISSAIRLCTVLARSTKKATYVRGSVVLYLAFHATELFLKGAILKSVPEENVGTTHNIGTLNNRYKNLYPGKKYMFYLLFITSEEPDFSNIEPDKVKEYKIIIEKFEKDNPHDQKYRYPQNKEGQPWSGPNGFEPSSFLRELKQLRE
;
A
#
# COMPACT_ATOMS: atom_id res chain seq x y z
N MET A 1 4.92 22.77 15.25
CA MET A 1 5.39 22.29 13.93
C MET A 1 6.50 21.28 14.17
N GLU A 2 6.16 20.15 14.80
CA GLU A 2 7.11 19.09 15.16
C GLU A 2 6.39 17.76 14.98
N HIS A 3 6.56 17.08 13.85
CA HIS A 3 6.23 15.65 13.68
C HIS A 3 6.77 15.18 12.32
N VAL A 4 8.09 15.15 12.13
CA VAL A 4 8.69 14.61 10.90
C VAL A 4 10.02 13.93 11.25
N ASN A 5 9.95 12.62 11.54
CA ASN A 5 11.07 11.66 11.61
C ASN A 5 10.50 10.37 12.21
N ARG A 6 9.97 9.45 11.40
CA ARG A 6 9.50 8.15 11.96
C ARG A 6 10.01 6.91 11.24
N LEU A 7 10.40 6.98 9.97
CA LEU A 7 11.08 5.84 9.35
C LEU A 7 12.55 5.70 9.77
N ARG A 8 13.19 6.77 10.25
CA ARG A 8 14.58 6.72 10.78
C ARG A 8 14.68 6.23 12.22
N SER A 9 13.62 6.35 13.02
CA SER A 9 13.63 6.02 14.45
C SER A 9 13.22 4.58 14.77
N CYS A 10 12.78 3.81 13.77
CA CYS A 10 12.55 2.39 14.00
C CYS A 10 13.89 1.66 14.02
N GLU A 11 14.40 1.38 15.21
CA GLU A 11 15.52 0.47 15.48
C GLU A 11 15.17 -0.97 15.07
N PHE A 12 14.91 -1.22 13.79
CA PHE A 12 14.73 -2.57 13.27
C PHE A 12 16.11 -3.23 13.31
N GLY A 13 16.28 -4.26 14.14
CA GLY A 13 17.54 -5.00 14.33
C GLY A 13 18.06 -5.73 13.08
N CYS A 14 17.48 -5.51 11.90
CA CYS A 14 17.96 -6.02 10.62
C CYS A 14 18.14 -4.87 9.63
N ALA A 15 19.35 -4.29 9.60
CA ALA A 15 19.72 -3.18 8.74
C ALA A 15 19.40 -3.42 7.24
N ARG A 16 19.39 -4.69 6.81
CA ARG A 16 19.10 -5.09 5.42
C ARG A 16 17.65 -4.87 5.02
N ALA A 17 16.69 -5.21 5.89
CA ALA A 17 15.26 -5.05 5.61
C ALA A 17 14.87 -3.56 5.52
N VAL A 18 15.41 -2.74 6.43
CA VAL A 18 15.23 -1.27 6.40
C VAL A 18 15.78 -0.68 5.12
N PHE A 19 17.00 -1.06 4.76
CA PHE A 19 17.66 -0.58 3.54
C PHE A 19 16.85 -0.92 2.27
N ASP A 20 16.27 -2.11 2.21
CA ASP A 20 15.45 -2.56 1.08
C ASP A 20 14.11 -1.82 0.94
N ILE A 21 13.50 -1.42 2.07
CA ILE A 21 12.30 -0.56 2.10
C ILE A 21 12.65 0.84 1.58
N PHE A 22 13.71 1.45 2.14
CA PHE A 22 14.15 2.81 1.75
C PHE A 22 14.54 2.90 0.27
N LYS A 23 15.20 1.86 -0.27
CA LYS A 23 15.53 1.77 -1.70
C LYS A 23 14.28 1.78 -2.58
N ARG A 24 13.25 1.02 -2.22
CA ARG A 24 12.00 0.94 -3.01
C ARG A 24 11.25 2.26 -3.01
N ILE A 25 11.11 2.91 -1.85
CA ILE A 25 10.49 4.24 -1.75
C ILE A 25 11.30 5.28 -2.56
N SER A 26 12.62 5.26 -2.46
CA SER A 26 13.47 6.19 -3.22
C SER A 26 13.35 6.00 -4.73
N SER A 27 13.30 4.75 -5.19
CA SER A 27 13.04 4.41 -6.59
C SER A 27 11.66 4.86 -7.04
N ALA A 28 10.62 4.63 -6.22
CA ALA A 28 9.27 5.08 -6.49
C ALA A 28 9.22 6.61 -6.64
N ILE A 29 9.83 7.36 -5.72
CA ILE A 29 9.91 8.83 -5.77
C ILE A 29 10.61 9.29 -7.05
N ARG A 30 11.74 8.68 -7.41
CA ARG A 30 12.50 9.05 -8.61
C ARG A 30 11.68 8.83 -9.88
N LEU A 31 11.05 7.66 -10.01
CA LEU A 31 10.22 7.34 -11.17
C LEU A 31 8.98 8.25 -11.24
N CYS A 32 8.30 8.45 -10.10
CA CYS A 32 7.13 9.31 -10.00
C CYS A 32 7.47 10.78 -10.36
N THR A 33 8.64 11.26 -9.96
CA THR A 33 9.13 12.61 -10.35
C THR A 33 9.28 12.75 -11.85
N VAL A 34 9.77 11.72 -12.55
CA VAL A 34 9.87 11.73 -14.03
C VAL A 34 8.48 11.76 -14.66
N LEU A 35 7.54 10.98 -14.14
CA LEU A 35 6.17 10.95 -14.66
C LEU A 35 5.42 12.27 -14.40
N ALA A 36 5.61 12.89 -13.23
CA ALA A 36 5.01 14.18 -12.88
C ALA A 36 5.48 15.32 -13.79
N ARG A 37 6.73 15.28 -14.26
CA ARG A 37 7.25 16.29 -15.20
C ARG A 37 6.74 16.13 -16.63
N SER A 38 6.12 15.01 -16.97
CA SER A 38 5.71 14.70 -18.34
C SER A 38 4.36 14.00 -18.35
N THR A 39 3.28 14.78 -18.25
CA THR A 39 1.89 14.28 -18.25
C THR A 39 1.58 13.38 -19.46
N LYS A 40 2.10 13.68 -20.65
CA LYS A 40 1.98 12.80 -21.85
C LYS A 40 2.55 11.39 -21.68
N LYS A 41 3.47 11.21 -20.73
CA LYS A 41 4.13 9.92 -20.41
C LYS A 41 3.54 9.25 -19.18
N ALA A 42 2.65 9.92 -18.44
CA ALA A 42 2.03 9.44 -17.20
C ALA A 42 0.85 8.50 -17.49
N THR A 43 1.12 7.38 -18.14
CA THR A 43 0.12 6.33 -18.36
C THR A 43 0.00 5.44 -17.14
N TYR A 44 -1.16 4.80 -16.95
CA TYR A 44 -1.35 3.84 -15.86
C TYR A 44 -0.30 2.72 -15.87
N VAL A 45 0.06 2.19 -17.05
CA VAL A 45 1.09 1.13 -17.20
C VAL A 45 2.46 1.55 -16.67
N ARG A 46 2.82 2.84 -16.76
CA ARG A 46 4.07 3.35 -16.18
C ARG A 46 3.90 3.70 -14.71
N GLY A 47 2.72 4.21 -14.35
CA GLY A 47 2.33 4.49 -12.98
C GLY A 47 2.25 3.24 -12.11
N SER A 48 1.84 2.11 -12.66
CA SER A 48 1.70 0.84 -11.92
C SER A 48 3.03 0.37 -11.34
N VAL A 49 4.16 0.66 -12.00
CA VAL A 49 5.50 0.41 -11.45
C VAL A 49 5.76 1.25 -10.19
N VAL A 50 5.34 2.53 -10.19
CA VAL A 50 5.42 3.40 -9.00
C VAL A 50 4.53 2.86 -7.88
N LEU A 51 3.28 2.52 -8.22
CA LEU A 51 2.32 1.93 -7.28
C LEU A 51 2.87 0.63 -6.67
N TYR A 52 3.45 -0.24 -7.50
CA TYR A 52 4.04 -1.50 -7.06
C TYR A 52 5.21 -1.28 -6.09
N LEU A 53 6.15 -0.40 -6.43
CA LEU A 53 7.32 -0.14 -5.57
C LEU A 53 6.89 0.39 -4.20
N ALA A 54 5.91 1.28 -4.17
CA ALA A 54 5.37 1.84 -2.95
C ALA A 54 4.56 0.81 -2.15
N PHE A 55 3.69 0.04 -2.81
CA PHE A 55 2.92 -1.03 -2.19
C PHE A 55 3.84 -2.05 -1.52
N HIS A 56 4.85 -2.52 -2.26
CA HIS A 56 5.78 -3.52 -1.77
C HIS A 56 6.67 -2.98 -0.63
N ALA A 57 7.04 -1.70 -0.66
CA ALA A 57 7.74 -1.08 0.46
C ALA A 57 6.89 -1.05 1.73
N THR A 58 5.60 -0.67 1.61
CA THR A 58 4.64 -0.70 2.70
C THR A 58 4.43 -2.12 3.24
N GLU A 59 4.29 -3.10 2.35
CA GLU A 59 4.17 -4.52 2.70
C GLU A 59 5.36 -5.00 3.53
N LEU A 60 6.59 -4.76 3.06
CA LEU A 60 7.81 -5.15 3.73
C LEU A 60 7.98 -4.45 5.09
N PHE A 61 7.60 -3.18 5.18
CA PHE A 61 7.59 -2.46 6.45
C PHE A 61 6.68 -3.14 7.48
N LEU A 62 5.42 -3.42 7.09
CA LEU A 62 4.46 -4.04 7.99
C LEU A 62 4.91 -5.45 8.41
N LYS A 63 5.37 -6.27 7.47
CA LYS A 63 5.92 -7.61 7.76
C LYS A 63 7.12 -7.54 8.69
N GLY A 64 8.05 -6.63 8.42
CA GLY A 64 9.22 -6.42 9.27
C GLY A 64 8.86 -5.97 10.68
N ALA A 65 7.85 -5.10 10.82
CA ALA A 65 7.34 -4.68 12.13
C ALA A 65 6.65 -5.80 12.90
N ILE A 66 5.82 -6.61 12.24
CA ILE A 66 5.17 -7.76 12.87
C ILE A 66 6.23 -8.77 13.33
N LEU A 67 7.16 -9.16 12.45
CA LEU A 67 8.23 -10.11 12.78
C LEU A 67 9.18 -9.60 13.88
N LYS A 68 9.36 -8.27 14.00
CA LYS A 68 10.12 -7.70 15.11
C LYS A 68 9.42 -7.91 16.46
N SER A 69 8.09 -7.82 16.49
CA SER A 69 7.31 -8.03 17.72
C SER A 69 7.05 -9.50 18.02
N VAL A 70 6.79 -10.30 16.98
CA VAL A 70 6.42 -11.71 17.05
C VAL A 70 7.23 -12.48 16.00
N PRO A 71 8.49 -12.87 16.30
CA PRO A 71 9.39 -13.48 15.34
C PRO A 71 8.87 -14.79 14.72
N GLU A 72 8.08 -15.54 15.47
CA GLU A 72 7.50 -16.84 15.05
C GLU A 72 6.24 -16.68 14.18
N GLU A 73 5.73 -15.47 13.98
CA GLU A 73 4.51 -15.25 13.19
C GLU A 73 4.77 -15.43 11.70
N ASN A 74 4.02 -16.33 11.05
CA ASN A 74 4.11 -16.53 9.62
C ASN A 74 3.38 -15.42 8.84
N VAL A 75 4.08 -14.32 8.59
CA VAL A 75 3.58 -13.21 7.77
C VAL A 75 3.88 -13.36 6.28
N GLY A 76 4.63 -14.40 5.88
CA GLY A 76 5.10 -14.58 4.51
C GLY A 76 3.98 -14.87 3.51
N THR A 77 2.89 -15.47 3.97
CA THR A 77 1.79 -15.98 3.14
C THR A 77 0.75 -14.93 2.75
N THR A 78 0.68 -13.81 3.46
CA THR A 78 -0.27 -12.73 3.15
C THR A 78 0.43 -11.55 2.46
N HIS A 79 -0.18 -11.04 1.40
CA HIS A 79 0.21 -9.79 0.72
C HIS A 79 -0.83 -8.68 0.94
N ASN A 80 -1.89 -8.96 1.72
CA ASN A 80 -2.96 -8.01 1.96
C ASN A 80 -2.50 -6.96 2.98
N ILE A 81 -2.32 -5.73 2.51
CA ILE A 81 -1.91 -4.58 3.33
C ILE A 81 -2.91 -4.29 4.46
N GLY A 82 -4.21 -4.46 4.23
CA GLY A 82 -5.25 -4.28 5.26
C GLY A 82 -5.08 -5.25 6.43
N THR A 83 -4.93 -6.54 6.14
CA THR A 83 -4.65 -7.59 7.14
C THR A 83 -3.36 -7.29 7.91
N LEU A 84 -2.27 -6.97 7.20
CA LEU A 84 -0.98 -6.64 7.81
C LEU A 84 -1.07 -5.38 8.69
N ASN A 85 -1.79 -4.36 8.26
CA ASN A 85 -1.97 -3.12 9.01
C ASN A 85 -2.83 -3.33 10.27
N ASN A 86 -3.90 -4.10 10.18
CA ASN A 86 -4.72 -4.44 11.34
C ASN A 86 -3.89 -5.21 12.38
N ARG A 87 -3.07 -6.16 11.93
CA ARG A 87 -2.13 -6.86 12.80
C ARG A 87 -1.09 -5.92 13.42
N TYR A 88 -0.51 -5.02 12.62
CA TYR A 88 0.43 -4.00 13.09
C TYR A 88 -0.18 -3.11 14.17
N LYS A 89 -1.40 -2.58 13.97
CA LYS A 89 -2.10 -1.72 14.94
C LYS A 89 -2.33 -2.42 16.28
N ASN A 90 -2.61 -3.73 16.25
CA ASN A 90 -2.79 -4.53 17.47
C ASN A 90 -1.47 -4.73 18.23
N LEU A 91 -0.34 -4.88 17.53
CA LEU A 91 0.99 -5.07 18.14
C LEU A 91 1.63 -3.76 18.60
N TYR A 92 1.33 -2.66 17.93
CA TYR A 92 1.91 -1.34 18.17
C TYR A 92 0.82 -0.31 18.52
N PRO A 93 0.13 -0.46 19.67
CA PRO A 93 -0.89 0.50 20.06
C PRO A 93 -0.26 1.86 20.43
N GLY A 94 -0.92 2.94 20.01
CA GLY A 94 -0.58 4.31 20.43
C GLY A 94 -0.22 5.26 19.28
N LYS A 95 -0.47 6.56 19.52
CA LYS A 95 -0.32 7.63 18.51
C LYS A 95 1.09 7.74 17.92
N LYS A 96 2.12 7.31 18.64
CA LYS A 96 3.51 7.33 18.15
C LYS A 96 3.78 6.33 17.03
N TYR A 97 2.99 5.26 16.94
CA TYR A 97 3.09 4.22 15.91
C TYR A 97 2.07 4.40 14.78
N MET A 98 1.16 5.39 14.89
CA MET A 98 0.25 5.71 13.80
C MET A 98 1.00 6.47 12.70
N PHE A 99 0.78 6.04 11.46
CA PHE A 99 1.28 6.69 10.26
C PHE A 99 0.25 6.57 9.13
N TYR A 100 0.34 7.44 8.14
CA TYR A 100 -0.52 7.39 6.97
C TYR A 100 -0.10 6.21 6.09
N LEU A 101 -1.04 5.32 5.79
CA LEU A 101 -0.79 4.14 4.98
C LEU A 101 -1.36 4.32 3.58
N LEU A 102 -0.48 4.26 2.59
CA LEU A 102 -0.90 4.16 1.18
C LEU A 102 -1.57 2.79 0.95
N PHE A 103 -2.51 2.73 0.01
CA PHE A 103 -3.18 1.49 -0.46
C PHE A 103 -4.18 0.85 0.50
N ILE A 104 -4.39 1.41 1.68
CA ILE A 104 -5.69 1.25 2.33
C ILE A 104 -6.56 2.33 1.74
N THR A 105 -7.60 1.91 1.01
CA THR A 105 -8.77 2.77 0.81
C THR A 105 -9.25 3.10 2.21
N SER A 106 -8.85 4.28 2.66
CA SER A 106 -9.20 4.82 3.96
C SER A 106 -10.69 5.04 3.94
N GLU A 107 -11.39 4.04 4.47
CA GLU A 107 -12.77 3.98 4.97
C GLU A 107 -13.32 2.61 4.55
N GLU A 108 -13.66 1.77 5.54
CA GLU A 108 -14.71 0.80 5.26
C GLU A 108 -15.88 1.60 4.69
N PRO A 109 -16.50 1.16 3.59
CA PRO A 109 -17.61 1.89 3.01
C PRO A 109 -18.61 2.19 4.12
N ASP A 110 -18.96 3.46 4.29
CA ASP A 110 -19.91 3.84 5.32
C ASP A 110 -21.28 3.26 4.93
N PHE A 111 -21.66 2.19 5.63
CA PHE A 111 -22.92 1.51 5.46
C PHE A 111 -24.00 2.02 6.41
N SER A 112 -23.74 3.08 7.20
CA SER A 112 -24.65 3.55 8.26
C SER A 112 -26.06 3.89 7.76
N ASN A 113 -26.19 4.29 6.49
CA ASN A 113 -27.46 4.68 5.87
C ASN A 113 -27.97 3.66 4.83
N ILE A 114 -27.48 2.41 4.87
CA ILE A 114 -27.82 1.35 3.93
C ILE A 114 -28.59 0.23 4.64
N GLU A 115 -29.64 -0.27 4.02
CA GLU A 115 -30.44 -1.39 4.54
C GLU A 115 -29.56 -2.65 4.77
N PRO A 116 -29.74 -3.40 5.87
CA PRO A 116 -28.87 -4.54 6.22
C PRO A 116 -28.70 -5.59 5.11
N ASP A 117 -29.75 -5.89 4.35
CA ASP A 117 -29.70 -6.85 3.24
C ASP A 117 -28.81 -6.34 2.10
N LYS A 118 -28.84 -5.02 1.83
CA LYS A 118 -27.98 -4.36 0.84
C LYS A 118 -26.54 -4.27 1.30
N VAL A 119 -26.29 -4.07 2.59
CA VAL A 119 -24.93 -4.12 3.16
C VAL A 119 -24.29 -5.48 2.91
N LYS A 120 -25.03 -6.56 3.13
CA LYS A 120 -24.54 -7.92 2.87
C LYS A 120 -24.22 -8.13 1.38
N GLU A 121 -25.10 -7.67 0.49
CA GLU A 121 -24.89 -7.72 -0.95
C GLU A 121 -23.62 -6.95 -1.37
N TYR A 122 -23.45 -5.73 -0.88
CA TYR A 122 -22.29 -4.89 -1.20
C TYR A 122 -20.98 -5.46 -0.67
N LYS A 123 -20.96 -6.03 0.53
CA LYS A 123 -19.78 -6.72 1.07
C LYS A 123 -19.33 -7.86 0.16
N ILE A 124 -20.28 -8.68 -0.31
CA ILE A 124 -19.97 -9.78 -1.25
C ILE A 124 -19.39 -9.23 -2.56
N ILE A 125 -19.95 -8.14 -3.09
CA ILE A 125 -19.47 -7.50 -4.33
C ILE A 125 -18.04 -6.96 -4.14
N ILE A 126 -17.76 -6.29 -3.02
CA ILE A 126 -16.44 -5.74 -2.70
C ILE A 126 -15.43 -6.88 -2.55
N GLU A 127 -15.75 -7.91 -1.76
CA GLU A 127 -14.88 -9.08 -1.57
C GLU A 127 -14.56 -9.76 -2.91
N LYS A 128 -15.55 -9.92 -3.78
CA LYS A 128 -15.35 -10.46 -5.12
C LYS A 128 -14.45 -9.54 -5.96
N PHE A 129 -14.70 -8.23 -5.95
CA PHE A 129 -13.91 -7.27 -6.69
C PHE A 129 -12.44 -7.27 -6.25
N GLU A 130 -12.18 -7.31 -4.94
CA GLU A 130 -10.83 -7.40 -4.39
C GLU A 130 -10.13 -8.70 -4.75
N LYS A 131 -10.87 -9.83 -4.71
CA LYS A 131 -10.35 -11.14 -5.12
C LYS A 131 -9.99 -11.20 -6.60
N ASP A 132 -10.78 -10.55 -7.45
CA ASP A 132 -10.56 -10.47 -8.90
C ASP A 132 -9.47 -9.43 -9.25
N ASN A 133 -9.15 -8.51 -8.32
CA ASN A 133 -8.15 -7.45 -8.49
C ASN A 133 -7.09 -7.40 -7.38
N PRO A 134 -6.35 -8.50 -7.15
CA PRO A 134 -5.36 -8.55 -6.07
C PRO A 134 -4.25 -7.51 -6.31
N HIS A 135 -4.10 -6.56 -5.39
CA HIS A 135 -3.19 -5.41 -5.53
C HIS A 135 -1.73 -5.80 -5.81
N ASP A 136 -1.27 -6.91 -5.22
CA ASP A 136 0.08 -7.44 -5.42
C ASP A 136 0.34 -7.90 -6.86
N GLN A 137 -0.71 -8.28 -7.60
CA GLN A 137 -0.64 -8.65 -9.01
C GLN A 137 -1.00 -7.48 -9.94
N LYS A 138 -2.03 -6.72 -9.58
CA LYS A 138 -2.59 -5.62 -10.37
C LYS A 138 -1.57 -4.54 -10.71
N TYR A 139 -0.66 -4.25 -9.78
CA TYR A 139 0.39 -3.27 -10.04
C TYR A 139 1.60 -3.84 -10.79
N ARG A 140 1.78 -5.17 -10.81
CA ARG A 140 2.90 -5.84 -11.51
C ARG A 140 2.62 -6.08 -12.97
N TYR A 141 1.41 -6.53 -13.29
CA TYR A 141 1.05 -6.97 -14.63
C TYR A 141 0.04 -6.01 -15.26
N PRO A 142 0.13 -5.73 -16.57
CA PRO A 142 -0.84 -4.89 -17.25
C PRO A 142 -2.20 -5.57 -17.43
N GLN A 143 -2.25 -6.90 -17.29
CA GLN A 143 -3.40 -7.76 -17.50
C GLN A 143 -3.51 -8.79 -16.37
N ASN A 144 -4.69 -9.38 -16.20
CA ASN A 144 -4.95 -10.48 -15.30
C ASN A 144 -4.41 -11.82 -15.84
N LYS A 145 -4.62 -12.91 -15.11
CA LYS A 145 -4.12 -14.25 -15.47
C LYS A 145 -4.73 -14.77 -16.78
N GLU A 146 -5.91 -14.30 -17.14
CA GLU A 146 -6.65 -14.63 -18.36
C GLU A 146 -6.25 -13.74 -19.55
N GLY A 147 -5.25 -12.86 -19.39
CA GLY A 147 -4.81 -11.93 -20.42
C GLY A 147 -5.77 -10.77 -20.68
N GLN A 148 -6.77 -10.57 -19.83
CA GLN A 148 -7.73 -9.48 -19.92
C GLN A 148 -7.25 -8.26 -19.12
N PRO A 149 -7.64 -7.03 -19.50
CA PRO A 149 -7.42 -5.87 -18.66
C PRO A 149 -8.01 -6.04 -17.26
N TRP A 150 -7.36 -5.47 -16.24
CA TRP A 150 -7.91 -5.45 -14.88
C TRP A 150 -9.27 -4.76 -14.85
N SER A 151 -10.22 -5.31 -14.08
CA SER A 151 -11.56 -4.76 -13.99
C SER A 151 -11.61 -3.48 -13.14
N GLY A 152 -12.58 -2.62 -13.46
CA GLY A 152 -12.76 -1.34 -12.80
C GLY A 152 -11.86 -0.20 -13.32
N PRO A 153 -12.03 1.01 -12.77
CA PRO A 153 -11.25 2.17 -13.19
C PRO A 153 -9.78 2.03 -12.77
N ASN A 154 -8.89 2.24 -13.72
CA ASN A 154 -7.44 2.24 -13.51
C ASN A 154 -6.87 3.60 -13.91
N GLY A 155 -6.34 4.33 -12.93
CA GLY A 155 -5.78 5.65 -13.12
C GLY A 155 -4.52 5.84 -12.29
N PHE A 156 -3.65 6.72 -12.76
CA PHE A 156 -2.47 7.15 -12.00
C PHE A 156 -2.22 8.62 -12.26
N GLU A 157 -2.30 9.42 -11.20
CA GLU A 157 -1.96 10.85 -11.22
C GLU A 157 -0.62 11.03 -10.46
N PRO A 158 0.49 11.31 -11.16
CA PRO A 158 1.80 11.30 -10.55
C PRO A 158 2.03 12.42 -9.53
N SER A 159 1.42 13.60 -9.69
CA SER A 159 1.76 14.79 -8.92
C SER A 159 1.31 14.67 -7.47
N SER A 160 0.06 14.25 -7.27
CA SER A 160 -0.53 13.97 -5.97
C SER A 160 0.18 12.77 -5.35
N PHE A 161 0.38 11.69 -6.11
CA PHE A 161 1.04 10.50 -5.58
C PHE A 161 2.50 10.76 -5.17
N LEU A 162 3.22 11.64 -5.86
CA LEU A 162 4.57 12.04 -5.49
C LEU A 162 4.62 12.73 -4.12
N ARG A 163 3.61 13.53 -3.77
CA ARG A 163 3.50 14.15 -2.45
C ARG A 163 3.34 13.07 -1.38
N GLU A 164 2.45 12.10 -1.61
CA GLU A 164 2.21 10.98 -0.69
C GLU A 164 3.48 10.14 -0.47
N LEU A 165 4.25 9.86 -1.54
CA LEU A 165 5.52 9.12 -1.43
C LEU A 165 6.59 9.86 -0.63
N LYS A 166 6.64 11.19 -0.74
CA LYS A 166 7.60 12.00 0.03
C LYS A 166 7.26 11.99 1.51
N GLN A 167 5.97 12.10 1.85
CA GLN A 167 5.50 11.99 3.23
C GLN A 167 5.80 10.60 3.81
N LEU A 168 5.59 9.53 3.04
CA LEU A 168 5.88 8.17 3.51
C LEU A 168 7.37 7.96 3.83
N ARG A 169 8.29 8.66 3.15
CA ARG A 169 9.74 8.52 3.37
C ARG A 169 10.23 9.16 4.67
N GLU A 170 9.53 10.17 5.15
CA GLU A 170 9.93 11.04 6.28
C GLU A 170 9.57 10.42 7.65
#